data_AF-A0A1B7ZD09-F1
#
_entry.id   AF-A0A1B7ZD09-F1
#
_cell.length_a   1.000
_cell.length_b   1.000
_cell.length_c   1.000
_cell.angle_alpha   90.00
_cell.angle_beta   90.00
_cell.angle_gamma   90.00
#
_symmetry.space_group_name_H-M   'P 1'
#
loop_
_entity.id
_entity.type
_entity.pdbx_description
1 polymer ?
#
loop_
_entity_poly.entity_id
_entity_poly.type
_entity_poly.pdbx_seq_one_letter_code
_entity_poly.pdbx_strand_id
1 'polypeptide(L)' 'MKLQGEVFTDGNVRFQLMREDIPISPRLRWAFMVNTDKEYMSGFKYIVTRHLGISTHYDSDMGIGFGATLNY' A
#
# COMPACT_ATOMS: atom_id res chain seq x y z
N MET A 1 -10.05 -4.93 3.66
CA MET A 1 -10.34 -3.53 3.25
C MET A 1 -10.57 -2.76 4.53
N LYS A 2 -9.71 -1.79 4.84
CA LYS A 2 -9.86 -0.93 6.02
C LYS A 2 -10.25 0.46 5.52
N LEU A 3 -11.41 0.91 5.96
CA LEU A 3 -11.93 2.25 5.72
C LEU A 3 -11.79 3.00 7.03
N GLN A 4 -10.98 4.06 7.06
CA GLN A 4 -10.80 4.88 8.25
C GLN A 4 -11.12 6.32 7.85
N GLY A 5 -12.26 6.83 8.32
CA GLY A 5 -12.65 8.22 8.14
C GLY A 5 -12.41 8.96 9.43
N GLU A 6 -11.42 9.84 9.46
CA GLU A 6 -11.21 10.75 10.58
C GLU A 6 -11.87 12.09 10.22
N VAL A 7 -12.97 12.39 10.92
CA VAL A 7 -13.65 13.68 10.84
C VAL A 7 -13.01 14.59 11.87
N PHE A 8 -12.18 15.53 11.44
CA PHE A 8 -11.64 16.54 12.34
C PHE A 8 -12.72 17.60 12.60
N THR A 9 -12.89 17.97 13.87
CA THR A 9 -13.91 18.94 14.33
C THR A 9 -13.72 20.34 13.72
N ASP A 10 -12.55 20.63 13.14
CA ASP A 10 -12.24 21.85 12.37
C ASP A 10 -12.89 21.91 10.97
N GLY A 11 -13.65 20.90 10.55
CA GLY A 11 -14.31 20.85 9.24
C GLY A 11 -13.47 20.19 8.12
N ASN A 12 -12.25 19.74 8.43
CA ASN A 12 -11.45 18.92 7.53
C ASN A 12 -11.82 17.43 7.69
N VAL A 13 -12.28 16.83 6.60
CA VAL A 13 -12.60 15.39 6.56
C VAL A 13 -11.47 14.66 5.86
N ARG A 14 -10.69 13.88 6.63
CA ARG A 14 -9.67 12.99 6.08
C ARG A 14 -10.26 11.59 5.95
N PHE A 15 -10.65 11.21 4.74
CA PHE A 15 -10.91 9.81 4.43
C PHE A 15 -9.61 9.12 4.07
N GLN A 16 -9.27 8.05 4.78
CA GLN A 16 -8.18 7.14 4.45
C GLN A 16 -8.76 5.80 4.00
N LEU A 17 -8.50 5.46 2.74
CA LEU A 17 -8.91 4.22 2.11
C LEU A 17 -7.69 3.35 1.92
N MET A 18 -7.55 2.31 2.74
CA MET A 18 -6.43 1.40 2.66
C MET A 18 -6.90 0.00 2.27
N ARG A 19 -6.24 -0.55 1.26
CA ARG A 19 -6.43 -1.93 0.87
C ARG A 19 -5.10 -2.61 0.67
N GLU A 20 -4.76 -3.48 1.62
CA GLU A 20 -3.56 -4.29 1.60
C GLU A 20 -3.87 -5.72 1.16
N ASP A 21 -2.83 -6.44 0.71
CA ASP A 21 -2.84 -7.88 0.43
C ASP A 21 -3.86 -8.39 -0.58
N ILE A 22 -4.24 -7.58 -1.56
CA ILE A 22 -5.11 -7.99 -2.67
C ILE A 22 -4.39 -9.09 -3.46
N PRO A 23 -4.89 -10.34 -3.44
CA PRO A 23 -4.25 -11.42 -4.19
C PRO A 23 -4.60 -11.25 -5.67
N ILE A 24 -3.66 -10.71 -6.46
CA ILE A 24 -3.78 -10.64 -7.92
C ILE A 24 -3.43 -12.01 -8.52
N SER A 25 -2.46 -12.70 -7.92
CA SER A 25 -2.06 -14.06 -8.28
C SER A 25 -1.56 -14.81 -7.04
N PRO A 26 -1.26 -16.12 -7.12
CA PRO A 26 -0.73 -16.89 -5.99
C PRO A 26 0.56 -16.32 -5.38
N ARG A 27 1.30 -15.53 -6.17
CA ARG A 27 2.60 -14.94 -5.78
C ARG A 27 2.59 -13.41 -5.80
N LEU A 28 1.62 -12.77 -6.44
CA LEU A 28 1.52 -11.33 -6.56
C LEU A 28 0.43 -10.79 -5.63
N ARG A 29 0.82 -9.90 -4.74
CA ARG A 29 -0.08 -9.12 -3.91
C ARG A 29 0.01 -7.65 -4.28
N TRP A 30 -1.13 -7.00 -4.33
CA TRP A 30 -1.22 -5.57 -4.52
C TRP A 30 -1.80 -4.93 -3.28
N ALA A 31 -1.33 -3.73 -3.00
CA ALA A 31 -1.75 -2.88 -1.92
C ALA A 31 -1.91 -1.47 -2.46
N PHE A 32 -2.89 -0.73 -2.00
CA PHE A 32 -2.99 0.69 -2.27
C PHE A 32 -3.59 1.40 -1.07
N MET A 33 -3.21 2.66 -0.92
CA MET A 33 -3.74 3.59 0.05
C MET A 33 -4.10 4.86 -0.71
N VAL A 34 -5.25 5.45 -0.40
CA VAL A 34 -5.64 6.74 -0.94
C VAL A 34 -6.30 7.54 0.16
N ASN A 35 -5.84 8.78 0.31
CA ASN A 35 -6.34 9.73 1.27
C ASN A 35 -7.05 10.88 0.54
N THR A 36 -8.10 11.45 1.15
CA THR A 36 -8.76 12.67 0.61
C THR A 36 -7.84 13.88 0.57
N ASP A 37 -6.77 13.88 1.38
CA ASP A 37 -5.75 14.93 1.45
C ASP A 37 -4.74 14.93 0.29
N LYS A 38 -5.08 14.26 -0.83
CA LYS A 38 -4.29 14.10 -2.07
C LYS A 38 -3.09 13.14 -1.98
N GLU A 39 -2.83 12.54 -0.83
CA GLU A 39 -1.82 11.49 -0.72
C GLU A 39 -2.37 10.16 -1.23
N TYR A 40 -1.62 9.50 -2.10
CA TYR A 40 -1.92 8.16 -2.58
C TYR A 40 -0.65 7.33 -2.60
N MET A 41 -0.78 6.08 -2.21
CA MET A 41 0.28 5.08 -2.25
C MET A 41 -0.21 3.83 -2.98
N SER A 42 0.67 3.19 -3.73
CA SER A 42 0.41 1.95 -4.46
C SER A 42 1.57 1.00 -4.26
N GLY A 43 1.38 -0.09 -3.54
CA GLY A 43 2.36 -1.13 -3.27
C GLY A 43 2.12 -2.41 -4.07
N PHE A 44 3.13 -2.96 -4.71
CA PHE A 44 3.12 -4.33 -5.23
C PHE A 44 4.12 -5.20 -4.48
N LYS A 45 3.75 -6.43 -4.18
CA LYS A 45 4.62 -7.44 -3.56
C LYS A 45 4.58 -8.71 -4.39
N TYR A 46 5.72 -9.10 -4.93
CA TYR A 46 5.90 -10.30 -5.71
C TYR A 46 6.78 -11.32 -4.97
N ILE A 47 6.20 -12.47 -4.65
CA ILE A 47 6.88 -13.58 -3.99
C ILE A 47 7.53 -14.45 -5.07
N VAL A 48 8.82 -14.27 -5.30
CA VAL A 48 9.59 -15.05 -6.29
C VAL A 48 9.74 -16.50 -5.83
N THR A 49 10.08 -16.70 -4.55
CA THR A 49 10.28 -18.02 -3.94
C THR A 49 9.83 -17.96 -2.47
N ARG A 50 9.63 -19.09 -1.79
CA ARG A 50 9.22 -19.10 -0.36
C ARG A 50 10.13 -18.28 0.57
N HIS A 51 11.38 -18.07 0.16
CA HIS A 51 12.44 -17.35 0.87
C HIS A 51 12.73 -15.96 0.27
N LEU A 52 12.16 -15.63 -0.89
CA LEU A 52 12.46 -14.41 -1.64
C LEU A 52 11.17 -13.70 -2.02
N GLY A 53 10.95 -12.53 -1.42
CA GLY A 53 9.92 -11.58 -1.81
C GLY A 53 10.56 -10.31 -2.35
N ILE A 54 9.99 -9.77 -3.41
CA ILE A 54 10.29 -8.42 -3.90
C ILE A 54 9.06 -7.58 -3.58
N SER A 55 9.24 -6.38 -3.06
CA SER A 55 8.19 -5.40 -2.91
C SER A 55 8.58 -4.13 -3.65
N THR A 56 7.58 -3.42 -4.14
CA THR A 56 7.71 -2.07 -4.64
C THR A 56 6.54 -1.29 -4.09
N HIS A 57 6.76 -0.03 -3.77
CA HIS A 57 5.68 0.89 -3.48
C HIS A 57 5.94 2.19 -4.20
N TYR A 58 4.89 2.82 -4.65
CA TYR A 58 4.86 4.14 -5.21
C TYR A 58 4.15 5.02 -4.20
N ASP A 59 4.78 6.11 -3.80
CA ASP A 59 4.18 7.19 -3.01
C ASP A 59 4.20 8.48 -3.84
N SER A 60 3.14 9.26 -3.81
CA SER A 60 3.05 10.54 -4.50
C SER A 60 4.12 11.54 -4.06
N ASP A 61 4.57 11.48 -2.79
CA ASP A 61 5.46 12.48 -2.20
C ASP A 61 6.92 11.98 -2.13
N MET A 62 7.12 10.68 -1.88
CA MET A 62 8.45 10.07 -1.78
C MET A 62 8.92 9.35 -3.07
N GLY A 63 8.05 9.17 -4.07
CA GLY A 63 8.37 8.48 -5.32
C GLY A 63 8.29 6.95 -5.22
N ILE A 64 9.01 6.23 -6.09
CA ILE A 64 9.01 4.76 -6.10
C ILE A 64 10.08 4.22 -5.16
N GLY A 65 9.66 3.45 -4.17
CA GLY A 65 10.50 2.58 -3.36
C GLY A 65 10.50 1.13 -3.87
N PHE A 66 11.65 0.48 -3.77
CA PHE A 66 11.79 -0.96 -3.99
C PHE A 66 12.36 -1.61 -2.73
N GLY A 67 11.84 -2.78 -2.39
CA GLY A 67 12.28 -3.59 -1.26
C GLY A 67 12.51 -5.03 -1.71
N ALA A 68 13.45 -5.70 -1.07
CA ALA A 68 13.61 -7.15 -1.20
C ALA A 68 13.60 -7.75 0.20
N THR A 69 12.85 -8.82 0.37
CA THR A 69 12.75 -9.59 1.60
C THR A 69 13.37 -10.95 1.33
N LEU A 70 14.43 -11.26 2.05
CA LEU A 70 15.12 -12.55 2.00
C LEU A 70 14.93 -13.20 3.36
N ASN A 71 14.16 -14.29 3.41
CA ASN A 71 13.99 -15.10 4.62
C ASN A 71 14.91 -16.31 4.48
N TYR A 72 15.90 -16.41 5.36
CA TYR A 72 16.85 -17.53 5.42
C TYR A 72 16.35 -18.61 6.37
#